data_AF-A0A7J7JAD9-F1
#
_entry.id   AF-A0A7J7JAD9-F1
#
_cell.length_a   1.000
_cell.length_b   1.000
_cell.length_c   1.000
_cell.angle_alpha   90.00
_cell.angle_beta   90.00
_cell.angle_gamma   90.00
#
_symmetry.space_group_name_H-M   'P 1'
#
loop_
_entity.id
_entity.type
_entity.pdbx_description
1 polymer ?
#
loop_
_entity_poly.entity_id
_entity_poly.type
_entity_poly.pdbx_seq_one_letter_code
_entity_poly.pdbx_strand_id
1 'polypeptide(L)'
;MHDRRRVLQWATFARSWWIFDANHQCPFQSANRLCLFLEGKHKPIYHPLSDCGDHVIVINTKHIAMPDRFWRAWRHFHHTQYAGGFQVQRAWQVHREDPTKILKKQIYSR
;
A
#
# COMPACT_ATOMS: atom_id res chain seq x y z
N MET A 1 -13.31 39.60 -0.17
CA MET A 1 -13.74 38.49 0.73
C MET A 1 -13.83 37.11 0.05
N HIS A 2 -14.09 37.02 -1.26
CA HIS A 2 -14.17 35.73 -1.98
C HIS A 2 -12.85 34.95 -2.09
N ASP A 3 -11.71 35.65 -2.12
CA ASP A 3 -10.42 35.05 -2.41
C ASP A 3 -9.89 34.12 -1.29
N ARG A 4 -10.10 34.50 -0.02
CA ARG A 4 -9.63 33.70 1.14
C ARG A 4 -10.33 32.34 1.26
N ARG A 5 -11.61 32.24 0.88
CA ARG A 5 -12.37 30.98 1.00
C ARG A 5 -11.80 29.90 0.08
N ARG A 6 -11.41 30.29 -1.14
CA ARG A 6 -10.77 29.40 -2.11
C ARG A 6 -9.42 28.88 -1.59
N VAL A 7 -8.59 29.77 -1.05
CA VAL A 7 -7.26 29.42 -0.54
C VAL A 7 -7.36 28.47 0.66
N LEU A 8 -8.30 28.71 1.58
CA LEU A 8 -8.53 27.84 2.73
C LEU A 8 -9.04 26.45 2.30
N GLN A 9 -9.95 26.38 1.34
CA GLN A 9 -10.40 25.11 0.77
C GLN A 9 -9.23 24.35 0.13
N TRP A 10 -8.44 25.02 -0.72
CA TRP A 10 -7.28 24.42 -1.36
C TRP A 10 -6.28 23.87 -0.34
N ALA A 11 -5.94 24.67 0.68
CA ALA A 11 -5.03 24.27 1.74
C ALA A 11 -5.55 23.06 2.54
N THR A 12 -6.86 23.00 2.79
CA THR A 12 -7.49 21.91 3.56
C THR A 12 -7.46 20.58 2.81
N PHE A 13 -7.69 20.60 1.49
CA PHE A 13 -7.70 19.40 0.64
C PHE A 13 -6.37 19.12 -0.07
N ALA A 14 -5.31 19.84 0.29
CA ALA A 14 -3.99 19.62 -0.28
C ALA A 14 -3.49 18.19 0.00
N ARG A 15 -2.79 17.63 -0.99
CA ARG A 15 -2.14 16.32 -0.88
C ARG A 15 -0.71 16.47 -0.43
N SER A 16 -0.35 15.72 0.59
CA SER A 16 1.03 15.63 1.07
C SER A 16 1.74 14.42 0.45
N TRP A 17 3.06 14.49 0.44
CA TRP A 17 3.93 13.39 0.02
C TRP A 17 4.64 12.81 1.22
N TRP A 18 4.44 11.52 1.47
CA TRP A 18 5.02 10.77 2.57
C TRP A 18 6.07 9.81 2.05
N ILE A 19 7.14 9.62 2.81
CA ILE A 19 8.15 8.60 2.56
C ILE A 19 8.09 7.59 3.70
N PHE A 20 7.98 6.31 3.37
CA PHE A 20 7.95 5.21 4.32
C PHE A 20 9.11 4.25 4.06
N ASP A 21 9.94 4.04 5.08
CA ASP A 21 11.01 3.06 5.03
C ASP A 21 10.49 1.67 5.45
N ALA A 22 10.49 0.72 4.51
CA ALA A 22 10.03 -0.64 4.74
C ALA A 22 11.13 -1.60 5.26
N ASN A 23 12.33 -1.09 5.57
CA ASN A 23 13.44 -1.89 6.05
C ASN A 23 13.09 -2.60 7.38
N HIS A 24 13.22 -3.93 7.39
CA HIS A 24 12.85 -4.80 8.51
C HIS A 24 11.42 -4.64 9.02
N GLN A 25 10.51 -4.07 8.22
CA GLN A 25 9.11 -3.90 8.59
C GLN A 25 8.26 -5.08 8.12
N CYS A 26 7.25 -5.41 8.93
CA CYS A 26 6.25 -6.41 8.56
C CYS A 26 5.28 -5.83 7.52
N PRO A 27 5.13 -6.45 6.33
CA PRO A 27 4.32 -5.89 5.25
C PRO A 27 2.82 -5.82 5.61
N PHE A 28 2.32 -6.75 6.44
CA PHE A 28 0.92 -6.75 6.87
C PHE A 28 0.58 -5.53 7.74
N GLN A 29 1.44 -5.22 8.71
CA GLN A 29 1.25 -4.07 9.59
C GLN A 29 1.51 -2.76 8.84
N SER A 30 2.53 -2.75 7.99
CA SER A 30 2.87 -1.60 7.14
C SER A 30 1.70 -1.25 6.22
N ALA A 31 1.11 -2.22 5.53
CA ALA A 31 -0.04 -2.00 4.65
C ALA A 31 -1.20 -1.34 5.40
N ASN A 32 -1.53 -1.80 6.61
CA ASN A 32 -2.60 -1.22 7.41
C ASN A 32 -2.38 0.27 7.70
N ARG A 33 -1.13 0.64 8.01
CA ARG A 33 -0.77 2.03 8.26
C ARG A 33 -0.79 2.85 6.97
N LEU A 34 -0.22 2.31 5.89
CA LEU A 34 -0.15 2.99 4.59
C LEU A 34 -1.53 3.27 4.00
N CYS A 35 -2.47 2.32 4.10
CA CYS A 35 -3.85 2.52 3.64
C CYS A 35 -4.52 3.72 4.32
N LEU A 36 -4.27 3.98 5.61
CA LEU A 36 -4.83 5.16 6.31
C LEU A 36 -4.37 6.49 5.71
N PHE A 37 -3.14 6.54 5.19
CA PHE A 37 -2.61 7.73 4.51
C PHE A 37 -3.14 7.84 3.08
N LEU A 38 -3.17 6.72 2.35
CA LEU A 38 -3.69 6.67 0.99
C LEU A 38 -5.19 7.03 0.91
N GLU A 39 -5.99 6.59 1.88
CA GLU A 39 -7.42 6.91 1.96
C GLU A 39 -7.69 8.30 2.57
N GLY A 40 -6.70 8.90 3.24
CA GLY A 40 -6.88 10.17 3.95
C GLY A 40 -7.55 10.06 5.33
N LYS A 41 -7.80 8.84 5.84
CA LYS A 41 -8.42 8.57 7.17
C LYS A 41 -7.66 9.18 8.35
N HIS A 42 -6.39 9.50 8.17
CA HIS A 42 -5.59 10.21 9.18
C HIS A 42 -5.96 11.70 9.32
N LYS A 43 -6.66 12.28 8.33
CA LYS A 43 -7.12 13.67 8.36
C LYS A 43 -8.52 13.74 8.99
N PRO A 44 -8.79 14.70 9.88
CA PRO A 44 -10.12 14.83 10.52
C PRO A 44 -11.23 15.21 9.53
N ILE A 45 -10.86 15.66 8.32
CA ILE A 45 -11.76 16.00 7.22
C ILE A 45 -12.18 14.78 6.37
N TYR A 46 -11.77 13.57 6.77
CA TYR A 46 -12.03 12.36 5.99
C TYR A 46 -13.53 12.14 5.78
N HIS A 47 -13.89 11.92 4.53
CA HIS A 47 -15.21 11.45 4.12
C HIS A 47 -15.05 10.53 2.91
N PRO A 48 -15.75 9.38 2.82
CA PRO A 48 -15.55 8.40 1.74
C PRO A 48 -15.80 8.96 0.33
N LEU A 49 -16.67 9.97 0.18
CA LEU A 49 -16.92 10.65 -1.10
C LEU A 49 -15.86 11.71 -1.45
N SER A 50 -15.01 12.09 -0.49
CA SER A 50 -14.02 13.16 -0.65
C SER A 50 -12.63 12.55 -0.85
N ASP A 51 -12.04 12.83 -2.01
CA ASP A 51 -10.68 12.38 -2.34
C ASP A 51 -9.64 13.25 -1.61
N CYS A 52 -9.38 12.89 -0.34
CA CYS A 52 -8.47 13.58 0.57
C CYS A 52 -7.19 12.77 0.87
N GLY A 53 -6.95 11.71 0.10
CA GLY A 53 -5.79 10.83 0.21
C GLY A 53 -4.46 11.52 -0.08
N ASP A 54 -3.39 10.99 0.49
CA ASP A 54 -2.02 11.46 0.27
C ASP A 54 -1.20 10.50 -0.59
N HIS A 55 -0.08 11.00 -1.12
CA HIS A 55 0.89 10.18 -1.83
C HIS A 55 1.85 9.55 -0.83
N VAL A 56 2.09 8.24 -0.99
CA VAL A 56 3.07 7.54 -0.16
C VAL A 56 4.08 6.81 -1.04
N ILE A 57 5.35 7.18 -0.86
CA ILE A 57 6.50 6.55 -1.49
C ILE A 57 7.09 5.56 -0.50
N VAL A 58 7.14 4.28 -0.88
CA VAL A 58 7.76 3.25 -0.06
C VAL A 58 9.15 2.91 -0.58
N ILE A 59 10.15 2.97 0.29
CA ILE A 59 11.55 2.64 -0.01
C ILE A 59 11.97 1.36 0.73
N ASN A 60 13.09 0.75 0.31
CA ASN A 60 13.69 -0.44 0.93
C ASN A 60 12.77 -1.68 1.05
N THR A 61 11.79 -1.83 0.16
CA THR A 61 10.87 -2.98 0.13
C THR A 61 11.57 -4.33 -0.01
N LYS A 62 12.79 -4.37 -0.56
CA LYS A 62 13.62 -5.58 -0.63
C LYS A 62 13.93 -6.19 0.74
N HIS A 63 14.00 -5.37 1.79
CA HIS A 63 14.44 -5.75 3.13
C HIS A 63 13.28 -5.92 4.13
N ILE A 64 12.04 -6.12 3.64
CA ILE A 64 10.89 -6.38 4.53
C ILE A 64 11.10 -7.65 5.36
N ALA A 65 10.60 -7.63 6.60
CA ALA A 65 10.68 -8.75 7.52
C ALA A 65 9.29 -9.34 7.76
N MET A 66 9.01 -10.46 7.10
CA MET A 66 7.83 -11.27 7.38
C MET A 66 8.23 -12.49 8.25
N PRO A 67 7.37 -12.98 9.16
CA PRO A 67 7.69 -14.18 9.94
C PRO A 67 7.95 -15.39 9.04
N ASP A 68 8.96 -16.22 9.36
CA ASP A 68 9.46 -17.31 8.52
C ASP A 68 8.37 -18.24 7.97
N ARG A 69 7.42 -18.64 8.84
CA ARG A 69 6.29 -19.49 8.45
C ARG A 69 5.50 -18.93 7.26
N PHE A 70 5.34 -17.61 7.18
CA PHE A 70 4.52 -16.99 6.14
C PHE A 70 5.28 -16.89 4.82
N TRP A 71 6.61 -16.81 4.82
CA TRP A 71 7.40 -16.89 3.59
C TRP A 71 7.11 -18.18 2.82
N ARG A 72 6.93 -19.29 3.54
CA ARG A 72 6.66 -20.62 2.95
C ARG A 72 5.17 -20.90 2.76
N ALA A 73 4.33 -20.44 3.68
CA ALA A 73 2.90 -20.77 3.69
C ALA A 73 2.04 -19.84 2.82
N TRP A 74 2.40 -18.56 2.69
CA TRP A 74 1.60 -17.60 1.91
C TRP A 74 1.73 -17.89 0.41
N ARG A 75 0.58 -18.11 -0.21
CA ARG A 75 0.45 -18.49 -1.61
C ARG A 75 -0.16 -17.35 -2.41
N HIS A 76 0.53 -16.95 -3.45
CA HIS A 76 0.02 -16.06 -4.48
C HIS A 76 -0.56 -16.89 -5.62
N PHE A 77 -1.85 -16.72 -5.84
CA PHE A 77 -2.59 -17.38 -6.90
C PHE A 77 -2.69 -16.45 -8.11
N HIS A 78 -2.37 -16.98 -9.29
CA HIS A 78 -2.51 -16.30 -10.56
C HIS A 78 -3.15 -17.26 -11.56
N HIS A 79 -4.05 -16.75 -12.39
CA HIS A 79 -4.69 -17.54 -13.44
C HIS A 79 -4.66 -16.78 -14.75
N THR A 80 -4.21 -17.42 -15.82
CA THR A 80 -4.12 -16.80 -17.16
C THR A 80 -5.42 -16.84 -17.95
N GLN A 81 -6.50 -17.41 -17.39
CA GLN A 81 -7.81 -17.65 -18.04
C GLN A 81 -7.83 -18.75 -19.11
N TYR A 82 -6.73 -19.48 -19.30
CA TYR A 82 -6.67 -20.66 -20.17
C TYR A 82 -6.71 -21.96 -19.38
N ALA A 83 -7.11 -23.07 -20.03
CA ALA A 83 -7.07 -24.40 -19.43
C ALA A 83 -5.63 -24.75 -18.97
N GLY A 84 -5.47 -25.16 -17.71
CA GLY A 84 -4.15 -25.40 -17.11
C GLY A 84 -3.36 -24.14 -16.73
N GLY A 85 -3.94 -22.95 -16.86
CA GLY A 85 -3.31 -21.66 -16.61
C GLY A 85 -3.17 -21.25 -15.14
N PHE A 86 -3.44 -22.16 -14.20
CA PHE A 86 -3.37 -21.88 -12.77
C PHE A 86 -1.93 -21.98 -12.26
N GLN A 87 -1.44 -20.90 -11.68
CA GLN A 87 -0.11 -20.81 -11.11
C GLN A 87 -0.19 -20.43 -9.64
N VAL A 88 0.63 -21.10 -8.84
CA VAL A 88 0.77 -20.85 -7.41
C VAL A 88 2.23 -20.56 -7.11
N GLN A 89 2.52 -19.36 -6.62
CA GLN A 89 3.85 -18.96 -6.18
C GLN A 89 3.85 -18.74 -4.67
N ARG A 90 4.90 -19.15 -3.98
CA ARG A 90 5.09 -18.84 -2.55
C ARG A 90 5.63 -17.42 -2.37
N ALA A 91 5.41 -16.80 -1.21
CA ALA A 91 5.89 -15.44 -0.92
C ALA A 91 7.37 -15.24 -1.28
N TRP A 92 8.25 -16.16 -0.89
CA TRP A 92 9.69 -16.04 -1.17
C TRP A 92 10.01 -16.04 -2.68
N GLN A 93 9.25 -16.77 -3.50
CA GLN A 93 9.40 -16.76 -4.96
C GLN A 93 8.98 -15.41 -5.53
N VAL A 94 7.80 -14.94 -5.12
CA VAL A 94 7.26 -13.63 -5.53
C VAL A 94 8.22 -12.50 -5.17
N HIS A 95 8.81 -12.53 -3.97
CA HIS A 95 9.75 -11.52 -3.49
C HIS A 95 11.09 -11.55 -4.21
N ARG A 96 11.54 -12.75 -4.61
CA ARG A 96 12.76 -12.92 -5.40
C ARG A 96 12.59 -12.36 -6.81
N GLU A 97 11.42 -12.56 -7.41
CA GLU A 97 11.08 -12.01 -8.74
C GLU A 97 10.88 -10.49 -8.69
N ASP A 98 10.05 -10.01 -7.77
CA ASP A 98 9.75 -8.59 -7.59
C ASP A 98 9.58 -8.27 -6.09
N PRO A 99 10.57 -7.58 -5.47
CA PRO A 99 10.54 -7.27 -4.05
C PRO A 99 9.45 -6.27 -3.65
N THR A 100 8.84 -5.56 -4.61
CA THR A 100 7.76 -4.59 -4.33
C THR A 100 6.38 -5.28 -4.28
N LYS A 101 6.25 -6.44 -4.92
CA LYS A 101 4.97 -7.08 -5.23
C LYS A 101 4.23 -7.58 -4.00
N ILE A 102 4.95 -8.04 -2.97
CA ILE A 102 4.33 -8.47 -1.71
C ILE A 102 3.60 -7.28 -1.07
N LEU A 103 4.32 -6.19 -0.80
CA LEU A 103 3.74 -5.04 -0.11
C LEU A 103 2.63 -4.38 -0.95
N LYS A 104 2.84 -4.24 -2.26
CA LYS A 104 1.83 -3.72 -3.19
C LYS A 104 0.53 -4.50 -3.13
N LYS A 105 0.60 -5.84 -3.09
CA LYS A 105 -0.60 -6.68 -2.97
C LYS A 105 -1.27 -6.58 -1.61
N GLN A 106 -0.50 -6.47 -0.52
CA GLN A 106 -1.09 -6.27 0.81
C GLN A 106 -1.85 -4.95 0.91
N ILE A 107 -1.35 -3.89 0.26
CA ILE A 107 -2.06 -2.60 0.18
C ILE A 107 -3.31 -2.71 -0.70
N TYR A 108 -3.22 -3.37 -1.85
CA TYR A 108 -4.34 -3.48 -2.80
C TYR A 108 -5.49 -4.36 -2.30
N SER A 109 -5.19 -5.37 -1.48
CA SER A 109 -6.19 -6.32 -0.97
C SER A 109 -6.98 -5.78 0.24
N ARG A 110 -6.66 -4.58 0.72
CA ARG A 110 -7.22 -3.94 1.90
C ARG A 110 -8.29 -2.93 1.49
#